data_AF-X0UWR5-F1
#
_entry.id   AF-X0UWR5-F1
#
_cell.length_a   1.000
_cell.length_b   1.000
_cell.length_c   1.000
_cell.angle_alpha   90.00
_cell.angle_beta   90.00
_cell.angle_gamma   90.00
#
_symmetry.space_group_name_H-M   'P 1'
#
loop_
_entity.id
_entity.type
_entity.pdbx_description
1 polymer ?
#
loop_
_entity_poly.entity_id
_entity_poly.type
_entity_poly.pdbx_seq_one_letter_code
_entity_poly.pdbx_strand_id
1 'polypeptide(L)'
;MARNPFLVPPRSWRLIAAEGRGADVFRISPPEPHRVVWMRMRATGVIQGIIERGGAPTGYVTAAGGTTIYRGDAWGEKYRDNSFTPECSGNLVHRNVLEPDGVGQIARRTDPGREFLASRDIWFRPVNMLNGPDGNLYMADMYRQVINEGVVLPPALRKCFDLTEGSTMGRIYRIVRSDFRQPVIPNLGAATTTELVALLEHANAWHYTTAARLLYQRQDPAAVGPLVRMAAESESPLGRLHAIWALDGLGALSSDVILPRLDD
;
A
#
# COMPACT_ATOMS: atom_id res chain seq x y z
N MET A 1 -7.75 37.67 -7.33
CA MET A 1 -8.82 36.64 -7.33
C MET A 1 -9.49 36.65 -5.96
N ALA A 2 -10.76 37.05 -5.85
CA ALA A 2 -11.52 36.97 -4.60
C ALA A 2 -12.22 35.60 -4.52
N ARG A 3 -12.18 34.92 -3.36
CA ARG A 3 -12.90 33.66 -3.15
C ARG A 3 -14.41 33.94 -3.12
N ASN A 4 -15.19 33.18 -3.90
CA ASN A 4 -16.64 33.25 -3.87
C ASN A 4 -17.16 32.74 -2.51
N PRO A 5 -17.80 33.58 -1.68
CA PRO A 5 -18.26 33.20 -0.34
C PRO A 5 -19.42 32.20 -0.36
N PHE A 6 -20.05 31.98 -1.51
CA PHE A 6 -21.14 31.01 -1.71
C PHE A 6 -20.68 29.68 -2.31
N LEU A 7 -19.41 29.57 -2.72
CA LEU A 7 -18.85 28.32 -3.20
C LEU A 7 -18.41 27.46 -2.01
N VAL A 8 -19.20 26.46 -1.66
CA VAL A 8 -18.76 25.40 -0.74
C VAL A 8 -17.78 24.52 -1.51
N PRO A 9 -16.47 24.52 -1.16
CA PRO A 9 -15.52 23.67 -1.86
C PRO A 9 -15.89 22.20 -1.63
N PRO A 10 -15.71 21.31 -2.63
CA PRO A 10 -15.89 19.90 -2.42
C PRO A 10 -14.94 19.42 -1.32
N ARG A 11 -15.31 18.33 -0.64
CA ARG A 11 -14.43 17.71 0.37
C ARG A 11 -13.09 17.37 -0.28
N SER A 12 -12.00 17.63 0.44
CA SER A 12 -10.64 17.31 0.02
C SER A 12 -10.37 15.79 -0.05
N TRP A 13 -11.29 14.98 0.46
CA TRP A 13 -11.23 13.52 0.41
C TRP A 13 -12.62 12.95 0.07
N ARG A 14 -12.63 11.82 -0.63
CA ARG A 14 -13.82 11.00 -0.89
C ARG A 14 -13.64 9.63 -0.24
N LEU A 15 -14.72 9.10 0.32
CA LEU A 15 -14.76 7.72 0.78
C LEU A 15 -14.95 6.82 -0.43
N ILE A 16 -13.99 5.96 -0.71
CA ILE A 16 -14.06 5.02 -1.84
C ILE A 16 -14.44 3.60 -1.41
N ALA A 17 -14.45 3.30 -0.10
CA ALA A 17 -14.85 1.97 0.37
C ALA A 17 -16.35 1.74 0.16
N ALA A 18 -16.71 0.75 -0.67
CA ALA A 18 -18.10 0.44 -0.99
C ALA A 18 -18.92 0.02 0.25
N GLU A 19 -18.26 -0.59 1.24
CA GLU A 19 -18.85 -1.02 2.51
C GLU A 19 -19.01 0.14 3.52
N GLY A 20 -18.58 1.34 3.16
CA GLY A 20 -18.59 2.50 4.04
C GLY A 20 -17.37 2.57 4.97
N ARG A 21 -17.50 3.32 6.07
CA ARG A 21 -16.42 3.47 7.05
C ARG A 21 -16.34 2.26 7.96
N GLY A 22 -15.11 1.85 8.28
CA GLY A 22 -14.84 0.76 9.22
C GLY A 22 -15.33 -0.58 8.70
N ALA A 23 -14.89 -0.97 7.49
CA ALA A 23 -15.20 -2.26 6.87
C ALA A 23 -15.10 -3.43 7.85
N ASP A 24 -15.98 -4.41 7.71
CA ASP A 24 -15.90 -5.63 8.51
C ASP A 24 -14.62 -6.38 8.16
N VAL A 25 -13.98 -7.00 9.16
CA VAL A 25 -12.77 -7.81 8.96
C VAL A 25 -12.88 -9.15 9.68
N PHE A 26 -12.30 -10.17 9.06
CA PHE A 26 -12.45 -11.57 9.45
C PHE A 26 -11.14 -12.11 10.03
N ARG A 27 -10.82 -11.65 11.25
CA ARG A 27 -9.66 -12.16 12.00
C ARG A 27 -9.83 -13.63 12.38
N ILE A 28 -8.71 -14.36 12.51
CA ILE A 28 -8.70 -15.76 12.97
C ILE A 28 -8.02 -15.93 14.35
N SER A 29 -7.48 -14.86 14.91
CA SER A 29 -6.96 -14.81 16.28
C SER A 29 -8.08 -14.46 17.26
N PRO A 30 -8.01 -14.94 18.52
CA PRO A 30 -8.94 -14.49 19.56
C PRO A 30 -8.76 -12.99 19.82
N PRO A 31 -9.81 -12.28 20.28
CA PRO A 31 -9.68 -10.90 20.72
C PRO A 31 -8.60 -10.74 21.80
N GLU A 32 -7.86 -9.64 21.75
CA GLU A 32 -6.89 -9.31 22.79
C GLU A 32 -7.60 -9.12 24.14
N PRO A 33 -7.16 -9.78 25.23
CA PRO A 33 -7.84 -9.68 26.53
C PRO A 33 -8.03 -8.25 27.02
N HIS A 34 -7.02 -7.38 26.83
CA HIS A 34 -7.09 -5.98 27.23
C HIS A 34 -8.14 -5.20 26.44
N ARG A 35 -8.39 -5.51 25.16
CA ARG A 35 -9.44 -4.85 24.36
C ARG A 35 -10.83 -5.24 24.84
N VAL A 36 -11.03 -6.50 25.23
CA VAL A 36 -12.30 -6.96 25.79
C VAL A 36 -12.62 -6.22 27.08
N VAL A 37 -11.66 -6.13 28.00
CA VAL A 37 -11.83 -5.39 29.26
C VAL A 37 -12.06 -3.91 28.99
N TRP A 38 -11.30 -3.32 28.07
CA TRP A 38 -11.41 -1.91 27.73
C TRP A 38 -12.77 -1.54 27.15
N MET A 39 -13.29 -2.34 26.20
CA MET A 39 -14.63 -2.12 25.64
C MET A 39 -15.72 -2.35 26.68
N ARG A 40 -15.57 -3.35 27.57
CA ARG A 40 -16.49 -3.54 28.69
C ARG A 40 -16.54 -2.30 29.60
N MET A 41 -15.38 -1.73 29.95
CA MET A 41 -15.32 -0.51 30.76
C MET A 41 -16.01 0.69 30.09
N ARG A 42 -15.91 0.82 28.76
CA ARG A 42 -16.65 1.85 28.00
C ARG A 42 -18.15 1.58 28.02
N ALA A 43 -18.56 0.35 27.73
CA ALA A 43 -19.96 -0.05 27.69
C ALA A 43 -20.66 0.10 29.04
N THR A 44 -19.94 -0.10 30.16
CA THR A 44 -20.48 0.10 31.51
C THR A 44 -20.32 1.52 32.04
N GLY A 45 -19.80 2.46 31.24
CA GLY A 45 -19.62 3.87 31.63
C GLY A 45 -18.51 4.12 32.67
N VAL A 46 -17.68 3.12 32.96
CA VAL A 46 -16.54 3.26 33.89
C VAL A 46 -15.50 4.23 33.32
N ILE A 47 -15.37 4.26 31.99
CA ILE A 47 -14.56 5.25 31.27
C ILE A 47 -15.37 5.81 30.11
N GLN A 48 -15.14 7.09 29.78
CA GLN A 48 -15.71 7.69 28.57
C GLN A 48 -14.92 7.25 27.32
N GLY A 49 -15.62 7.15 26.18
CA GLY A 49 -14.99 6.86 24.90
C GLY A 49 -16.02 6.50 23.83
N ILE A 50 -15.56 6.47 22.59
CA ILE A 50 -16.38 6.07 21.45
C ILE A 50 -16.68 4.57 21.57
N ILE A 51 -17.96 4.22 21.44
CA ILE A 51 -18.46 2.85 21.35
C ILE A 51 -18.82 2.59 19.89
N GLU A 52 -17.92 1.96 19.17
CA GLU A 52 -18.14 1.56 17.78
C GLU A 52 -18.80 0.18 17.74
N ARG A 53 -19.66 -0.05 16.73
CA ARG A 53 -20.32 -1.34 16.47
C ARG A 53 -20.90 -2.03 17.72
N GLY A 54 -21.60 -1.25 18.56
CA GLY A 54 -22.24 -1.77 19.78
C GLY A 54 -21.27 -2.26 20.87
N GLY A 55 -19.99 -1.85 20.82
CA GLY A 55 -18.98 -2.24 21.80
C GLY A 55 -18.23 -3.52 21.45
N ALA A 56 -18.33 -3.99 20.20
CA ALA A 56 -17.55 -5.11 19.72
C ALA A 56 -16.04 -4.79 19.85
N PRO A 57 -15.23 -5.65 20.50
CA PRO A 57 -13.80 -5.40 20.67
C PRO A 57 -12.99 -5.56 19.38
N THR A 58 -13.55 -6.27 18.40
CA THR A 58 -12.92 -6.71 17.14
C THR A 58 -13.98 -6.85 16.03
N GLY A 59 -13.57 -7.21 14.82
CA GLY A 59 -14.47 -7.55 13.70
C GLY A 59 -14.63 -6.45 12.65
N TYR A 60 -13.93 -5.33 12.81
CA TYR A 60 -13.92 -4.23 11.85
C TYR A 60 -12.56 -3.52 11.84
N VAL A 61 -12.28 -2.75 10.78
CA VAL A 61 -11.03 -1.98 10.66
C VAL A 61 -10.97 -0.89 11.73
N THR A 62 -9.90 -0.89 12.51
CA THR A 62 -9.63 0.07 13.60
C THR A 62 -8.25 0.72 13.53
N ALA A 63 -7.26 0.03 12.97
CA ALA A 63 -5.88 0.46 12.86
C ALA A 63 -5.29 -0.01 11.53
N ALA A 64 -5.80 0.56 10.44
CA ALA A 64 -5.26 0.37 9.10
C ALA A 64 -3.83 0.95 9.03
N GLY A 65 -2.89 0.13 8.56
CA GLY A 65 -1.52 0.52 8.24
C GLY A 65 -1.37 1.06 6.82
N GLY A 66 -0.13 1.03 6.32
CA GLY A 66 0.21 1.47 4.97
C GLY A 66 -0.49 0.65 3.90
N THR A 67 -1.43 1.27 3.19
CA THR A 67 -2.14 0.63 2.08
C THR A 67 -1.29 0.64 0.83
N THR A 68 -1.09 -0.53 0.23
CA THR A 68 -0.22 -0.73 -0.93
C THR A 68 -1.00 -1.30 -2.09
N ILE A 69 -0.86 -0.66 -3.27
CA ILE A 69 -1.36 -1.22 -4.52
C ILE A 69 -0.35 -2.24 -5.04
N TYR A 70 -0.81 -3.44 -5.35
CA TYR A 70 0.04 -4.47 -5.92
C TYR A 70 0.32 -4.18 -7.40
N ARG A 71 1.59 -3.98 -7.72
CA ARG A 71 2.11 -3.66 -9.06
C ARG A 71 3.30 -4.55 -9.44
N GLY A 72 3.40 -5.71 -8.78
CA GLY A 72 4.35 -6.75 -9.15
C GLY A 72 3.79 -7.64 -10.26
N ASP A 73 4.65 -8.48 -10.82
CA ASP A 73 4.37 -9.38 -11.94
C ASP A 73 4.27 -10.87 -11.53
N ALA A 74 4.46 -11.21 -10.25
CA ALA A 74 4.48 -12.60 -9.78
C ALA A 74 3.09 -13.23 -9.52
N TRP A 75 2.06 -12.44 -9.20
CA TRP A 75 0.77 -12.97 -8.72
C TRP A 75 -0.31 -13.06 -9.81
N GLY A 76 -0.05 -12.49 -11.00
CA GLY A 76 -0.96 -12.47 -12.14
C GLY A 76 -2.08 -11.42 -12.04
N GLU A 77 -2.83 -11.28 -13.14
CA GLU A 77 -3.80 -10.19 -13.36
C GLU A 77 -4.89 -10.10 -12.28
N LYS A 78 -5.32 -11.24 -11.71
CA LYS A 78 -6.31 -11.24 -10.62
C LYS A 78 -5.87 -10.38 -9.42
N TYR A 79 -4.56 -10.27 -9.19
CA TYR A 79 -4.01 -9.54 -8.04
C TYR A 79 -3.54 -8.13 -8.38
N ARG A 80 -3.22 -7.87 -9.65
CA ARG A 80 -2.76 -6.57 -10.15
C ARG A 80 -3.76 -5.46 -9.80
N ASP A 81 -3.24 -4.31 -9.40
CA ASP A 81 -3.97 -3.08 -9.04
C ASP A 81 -4.96 -3.19 -7.87
N ASN A 82 -4.99 -4.32 -7.17
CA ASN A 82 -5.70 -4.43 -5.90
C ASN A 82 -4.97 -3.70 -4.78
N SER A 83 -5.75 -3.21 -3.82
CA SER A 83 -5.22 -2.63 -2.59
C SER A 83 -5.09 -3.69 -1.51
N PHE A 84 -3.96 -3.63 -0.80
CA PHE A 84 -3.65 -4.46 0.36
C PHE A 84 -3.38 -3.54 1.55
N THR A 85 -4.20 -3.67 2.57
CA THR A 85 -4.16 -2.83 3.77
C THR A 85 -3.88 -3.72 4.98
N PRO A 86 -2.66 -3.67 5.54
CA PRO A 86 -2.38 -4.23 6.84
C PRO A 86 -3.34 -3.67 7.90
N GLU A 87 -3.87 -4.53 8.76
CA GLU A 87 -4.68 -4.13 9.90
C GLU A 87 -4.03 -4.75 11.14
N CYS A 88 -3.28 -3.92 11.87
CA CYS A 88 -2.43 -4.41 12.95
C CYS A 88 -3.25 -4.88 14.15
N SER A 89 -4.38 -4.22 14.41
CA SER A 89 -5.36 -4.51 15.47
C SER A 89 -6.04 -5.87 15.34
N GLY A 90 -6.23 -6.34 14.12
CA GLY A 90 -6.94 -7.56 13.71
C GLY A 90 -6.00 -8.67 13.28
N ASN A 91 -4.69 -8.44 13.30
CA ASN A 91 -3.66 -9.41 12.94
C ASN A 91 -3.83 -9.94 11.51
N LEU A 92 -4.15 -9.06 10.55
CA LEU A 92 -4.56 -9.44 9.20
C LEU A 92 -4.12 -8.43 8.13
N VAL A 93 -4.26 -8.82 6.87
CA VAL A 93 -4.16 -7.94 5.70
C VAL A 93 -5.48 -8.01 4.95
N HIS A 94 -6.15 -6.88 4.89
CA HIS A 94 -7.39 -6.70 4.16
C HIS A 94 -7.10 -6.38 2.68
N ARG A 95 -7.95 -6.88 1.78
CA ARG A 95 -7.78 -6.70 0.33
C ARG A 95 -9.06 -6.19 -0.32
N ASN A 96 -8.90 -5.18 -1.18
CA ASN A 96 -9.95 -4.72 -2.08
C ASN A 96 -9.51 -4.76 -3.54
N VAL A 97 -10.49 -4.95 -4.41
CA VAL A 97 -10.39 -4.63 -5.84
C VAL A 97 -10.79 -3.16 -6.00
N LEU A 98 -10.00 -2.43 -6.80
CA LEU A 98 -10.33 -1.06 -7.19
C LEU A 98 -11.00 -1.09 -8.56
N GLU A 99 -12.18 -0.47 -8.64
CA GLU A 99 -12.98 -0.38 -9.86
C GLU A 99 -13.17 1.09 -10.24
N PRO A 100 -13.21 1.43 -11.53
CA PRO A 100 -13.55 2.79 -11.98
C PRO A 100 -14.92 3.25 -11.47
N ASP A 101 -14.99 4.48 -10.95
CA ASP A 101 -16.23 5.16 -10.56
C ASP A 101 -16.19 6.61 -11.07
N GLY A 102 -16.58 6.79 -12.34
CA GLY A 102 -16.39 8.04 -13.08
C GLY A 102 -14.90 8.39 -13.20
N VAL A 103 -14.52 9.59 -12.74
CA VAL A 103 -13.11 10.02 -12.66
C VAL A 103 -12.38 9.47 -11.43
N GLY A 104 -13.10 8.79 -10.53
CA GLY A 104 -12.59 8.24 -9.28
C GLY A 104 -12.46 6.72 -9.32
N GLN A 105 -12.35 6.14 -8.13
CA GLN A 105 -12.29 4.69 -7.92
C GLN A 105 -13.26 4.32 -6.79
N ILE A 106 -13.79 3.12 -6.84
CA ILE A 106 -14.50 2.47 -5.74
C ILE A 106 -13.76 1.20 -5.34
N ALA A 107 -13.56 1.00 -4.03
CA ALA A 107 -12.89 -0.15 -3.46
C ALA A 107 -13.92 -1.16 -2.97
N ARG A 108 -13.85 -2.41 -3.47
CA ARG A 108 -14.74 -3.50 -3.09
C ARG A 108 -13.97 -4.66 -2.49
N ARG A 109 -14.47 -5.21 -1.38
CA ARG A 109 -13.99 -6.47 -0.82
C ARG A 109 -14.14 -7.58 -1.84
N THR A 110 -13.09 -8.39 -2.01
CA THR A 110 -13.07 -9.53 -2.94
C THR A 110 -13.00 -10.89 -2.25
N ASP A 111 -12.78 -10.90 -0.94
CA ASP A 111 -12.68 -12.12 -0.12
C ASP A 111 -13.82 -12.15 0.91
N PRO A 112 -14.97 -12.79 0.61
CA PRO A 112 -16.10 -12.90 1.53
C PRO A 112 -15.75 -13.77 2.75
N GLY A 113 -16.03 -13.28 3.95
CA GLY A 113 -15.90 -14.06 5.19
C GLY A 113 -14.46 -14.41 5.60
N ARG A 114 -13.44 -13.87 4.92
CA ARG A 114 -12.02 -14.11 5.21
C ARG A 114 -11.17 -12.92 4.82
N GLU A 115 -9.89 -12.98 5.17
CA GLU A 115 -8.89 -11.98 4.74
C GLU A 115 -7.85 -12.59 3.82
N PHE A 116 -7.14 -11.75 3.08
CA PHE A 116 -6.04 -12.17 2.22
C PHE A 116 -4.94 -12.88 3.04
N LEU A 117 -4.63 -12.33 4.22
CA LEU A 117 -3.74 -12.93 5.20
C LEU A 117 -4.34 -12.68 6.59
N ALA A 118 -4.38 -13.70 7.43
CA ALA A 118 -4.73 -13.55 8.84
C ALA A 118 -3.88 -14.49 9.69
N SER A 119 -3.46 -14.02 10.86
CA SER A 119 -2.68 -14.80 11.83
C SER A 119 -3.53 -15.23 13.02
N ARG A 120 -3.18 -16.38 13.60
CA ARG A 120 -3.70 -16.82 14.91
C ARG A 120 -2.93 -16.18 16.07
N ASP A 121 -1.73 -15.70 15.80
CA ASP A 121 -0.89 -15.02 16.76
C ASP A 121 -1.41 -13.59 16.99
N ILE A 122 -1.80 -13.30 18.22
CA ILE A 122 -2.30 -11.99 18.62
C ILE A 122 -1.20 -10.91 18.64
N TRP A 123 0.08 -11.28 18.56
CA TRP A 123 1.21 -10.32 18.50
C TRP A 123 1.65 -10.02 17.07
N PHE A 124 1.08 -10.69 16.07
CA PHE A 124 1.31 -10.37 14.66
C PHE A 124 0.67 -9.03 14.29
N ARG A 125 1.48 -8.00 14.05
CA ARG A 125 1.05 -6.60 13.83
C ARG A 125 1.62 -6.10 12.49
N PRO A 126 1.01 -6.48 11.34
CA PRO A 126 1.45 -6.00 10.05
C PRO A 126 1.17 -4.50 9.95
N VAL A 127 2.15 -3.73 9.48
CA VAL A 127 2.08 -2.26 9.48
C VAL A 127 2.27 -1.63 8.11
N ASN A 128 3.05 -2.25 7.22
CA ASN A 128 3.29 -1.71 5.88
C ASN A 128 3.69 -2.81 4.90
N MET A 129 3.52 -2.56 3.60
CA MET A 129 3.87 -3.47 2.51
C MET A 129 4.54 -2.74 1.35
N LEU A 130 5.44 -3.40 0.63
CA LEU A 130 6.12 -2.86 -0.55
C LEU A 130 6.17 -3.90 -1.67
N ASN A 131 6.10 -3.42 -2.92
CA ASN A 131 6.37 -4.24 -4.09
C ASN A 131 7.89 -4.50 -4.20
N GLY A 132 8.28 -5.76 -4.35
CA GLY A 132 9.67 -6.19 -4.39
C GLY A 132 10.23 -6.39 -5.80
N PRO A 133 11.56 -6.52 -5.92
CA PRO A 133 12.24 -6.75 -7.19
C PRO A 133 11.87 -8.08 -7.85
N ASP A 134 11.40 -9.04 -7.07
CA ASP A 134 11.01 -10.39 -7.52
C ASP A 134 9.52 -10.50 -7.85
N GLY A 135 8.80 -9.38 -7.89
CA GLY A 135 7.39 -9.31 -8.26
C GLY A 135 6.43 -9.57 -7.11
N ASN A 136 6.91 -9.82 -5.89
CA ASN A 136 6.06 -10.14 -4.73
C ASN A 136 5.86 -8.94 -3.79
N LEU A 137 4.93 -9.07 -2.83
CA LEU A 137 4.82 -8.14 -1.72
C LEU A 137 5.71 -8.55 -0.55
N TYR A 138 6.45 -7.57 -0.04
CA TYR A 138 7.17 -7.64 1.22
C TYR A 138 6.37 -6.88 2.28
N MET A 139 6.24 -7.45 3.46
CA MET A 139 5.42 -6.90 4.54
C MET A 139 6.26 -6.75 5.80
N ALA A 140 6.20 -5.57 6.40
CA ALA A 140 6.75 -5.32 7.72
C ALA A 140 5.70 -5.65 8.79
N ASP A 141 6.08 -6.53 9.71
CA ASP A 141 5.37 -6.81 10.95
C ASP A 141 6.19 -6.23 12.11
N MET A 142 5.62 -5.27 12.83
CA MET A 142 6.32 -4.67 13.97
C MET A 142 6.36 -5.57 15.20
N TYR A 143 5.52 -6.62 15.23
CA TYR A 143 5.33 -7.61 16.28
C TYR A 143 5.25 -7.04 17.71
N ARG A 144 4.04 -6.84 18.23
CA ARG A 144 3.83 -6.21 19.54
C ARG A 144 2.68 -6.87 20.31
N GLN A 145 2.88 -7.04 21.62
CA GLN A 145 1.81 -7.45 22.53
C GLN A 145 0.68 -6.43 22.56
N VAL A 146 1.04 -5.15 22.67
CA VAL A 146 0.13 -4.01 22.75
C VAL A 146 0.56 -2.96 21.74
N ILE A 147 -0.37 -2.53 20.88
CA ILE A 147 -0.12 -1.50 19.85
C ILE A 147 -0.51 -0.09 20.30
N ASN A 148 -1.39 0.01 21.31
CA ASN A 148 -1.88 1.29 21.78
C ASN A 148 -0.81 1.93 22.66
N GLU A 149 -0.23 3.03 22.18
CA GLU A 149 0.62 3.87 23.02
C GLU A 149 -0.17 4.33 24.26
N GLY A 150 0.51 4.35 25.42
CA GLY A 150 -0.08 4.40 26.76
C GLY A 150 -0.93 5.63 27.11
N VAL A 151 -1.27 6.50 26.16
CA VAL A 151 -2.22 7.61 26.30
C VAL A 151 -3.67 7.11 26.15
N VAL A 152 -3.89 6.06 25.36
CA VAL A 152 -5.24 5.59 25.01
C VAL A 152 -5.72 4.47 25.96
N LEU A 153 -4.80 3.76 26.60
CA LEU A 153 -5.09 2.74 27.61
C LEU A 153 -5.39 3.36 28.98
N PRO A 154 -6.48 2.99 29.65
CA PRO A 154 -6.73 3.38 31.04
C PRO A 154 -5.53 3.09 31.94
N PRO A 155 -5.17 3.97 32.90
CA PRO A 155 -4.00 3.79 33.77
C PRO A 155 -3.95 2.44 34.48
N ALA A 156 -5.12 1.90 34.85
CA ALA A 156 -5.23 0.57 35.46
C ALA A 156 -4.74 -0.55 34.52
N LEU A 157 -5.10 -0.52 33.23
CA LEU A 157 -4.64 -1.49 32.25
C LEU A 157 -3.18 -1.28 31.86
N ARG A 158 -2.70 -0.04 31.83
CA ARG A 158 -1.30 0.27 31.50
C ARG A 158 -0.32 -0.39 32.47
N LYS A 159 -0.67 -0.53 33.74
CA LYS A 159 0.16 -1.20 34.75
C LYS A 159 0.23 -2.73 34.59
N CYS A 160 -0.67 -3.31 33.80
CA CYS A 160 -0.73 -4.76 33.58
C CYS A 160 0.19 -5.23 32.45
N PHE A 161 0.79 -4.33 31.67
CA PHE A 161 1.58 -4.67 30.49
C PHE A 161 2.88 -3.90 30.45
N ASP A 162 3.94 -4.56 29.97
CA ASP A 162 5.08 -3.86 29.42
C ASP A 162 4.74 -3.47 27.97
N LEU A 163 4.60 -2.17 27.71
CA LEU A 163 4.25 -1.63 26.39
C LEU A 163 5.38 -1.81 25.35
N THR A 164 6.56 -2.25 25.78
CA THR A 164 7.71 -2.50 24.90
C THR A 164 7.83 -3.96 24.47
N GLU A 165 6.98 -4.85 24.99
CA GLU A 165 7.01 -6.27 24.66
C GLU A 165 6.87 -6.54 23.16
N GLY A 166 7.80 -7.36 22.65
CA GLY A 166 7.95 -7.64 21.22
C GLY A 166 8.76 -6.63 20.41
N SER A 167 9.24 -5.52 21.00
CA SER A 167 9.98 -4.47 20.27
C SER A 167 11.18 -4.93 19.44
N THR A 168 11.81 -6.05 19.81
CA THR A 168 12.97 -6.63 19.12
C THR A 168 12.62 -7.82 18.22
N MET A 169 11.33 -8.17 18.12
CA MET A 169 10.84 -9.37 17.43
C MET A 169 10.15 -9.06 16.10
N GLY A 170 10.32 -7.84 15.58
CA GLY A 170 9.79 -7.43 14.27
C GLY A 170 10.32 -8.31 13.14
N ARG A 171 9.52 -8.48 12.09
CA ARG A 171 9.81 -9.37 10.96
C ARG A 171 9.51 -8.69 9.63
N ILE A 172 10.29 -9.05 8.62
CA ILE A 172 9.95 -8.77 7.22
C ILE A 172 9.52 -10.09 6.60
N TYR A 173 8.25 -10.16 6.23
CA TYR A 173 7.70 -11.28 5.47
C TYR A 173 7.82 -11.00 3.99
N ARG A 174 8.13 -12.04 3.23
CA ARG A 174 7.94 -12.04 1.78
C ARG A 174 6.78 -12.97 1.46
N ILE A 175 5.72 -12.44 0.88
CA ILE A 175 4.51 -13.19 0.56
C ILE A 175 4.66 -13.72 -0.86
N VAL A 176 4.71 -15.04 -1.02
CA VAL A 176 4.91 -15.69 -2.32
C VAL A 176 3.82 -16.72 -2.57
N ARG A 177 3.55 -17.00 -3.84
CA ARG A 177 2.75 -18.16 -4.22
C ARG A 177 3.51 -19.45 -3.87
N SER A 178 2.79 -20.52 -3.59
CA SER A 178 3.40 -21.83 -3.27
C SER A 178 4.24 -22.41 -4.42
N ASP A 179 3.90 -22.07 -5.66
CA ASP A 179 4.59 -22.47 -6.89
C ASP A 179 5.64 -21.44 -7.36
N PHE A 180 5.90 -20.40 -6.57
CA PHE A 180 6.82 -19.34 -6.94
C PHE A 180 8.26 -19.85 -7.07
N ARG A 181 8.90 -19.50 -8.18
CA ARG A 181 10.32 -19.72 -8.42
C ARG A 181 11.04 -18.39 -8.37
N GLN A 182 12.06 -18.30 -7.53
CA GLN A 182 12.85 -17.10 -7.36
C GLN A 182 13.56 -16.72 -8.68
N PRO A 183 13.24 -15.56 -9.29
CA PRO A 183 14.02 -15.05 -10.41
C PRO A 183 15.36 -14.49 -9.91
N VAL A 184 16.31 -14.35 -10.83
CA VAL A 184 17.55 -13.61 -10.57
C VAL A 184 17.19 -12.13 -10.38
N ILE A 185 17.58 -11.57 -9.25
CA ILE A 185 17.35 -10.15 -8.96
C ILE A 185 18.50 -9.34 -9.59
N PRO A 186 18.21 -8.41 -10.52
CA PRO A 186 19.26 -7.63 -11.16
C PRO A 186 19.85 -6.57 -10.22
N ASN A 187 21.14 -6.32 -10.34
CA ASN A 187 21.80 -5.20 -9.66
C ASN A 187 21.66 -3.91 -10.48
N LEU A 188 20.53 -3.22 -10.31
CA LEU A 188 20.25 -1.99 -11.06
C LEU A 188 21.27 -0.86 -10.79
N GLY A 189 21.95 -0.88 -9.64
CA GLY A 189 23.01 0.09 -9.34
C GLY A 189 24.19 0.03 -10.31
N ALA A 190 24.49 -1.16 -10.84
CA ALA A 190 25.55 -1.41 -11.81
C ALA A 190 25.06 -1.47 -13.28
N ALA A 191 23.75 -1.41 -13.51
CA ALA A 191 23.19 -1.44 -14.86
C ALA A 191 23.63 -0.20 -15.67
N THR A 192 23.83 -0.38 -16.96
CA THR A 192 24.12 0.70 -17.93
C THR A 192 22.90 1.58 -18.16
N THR A 193 23.12 2.78 -18.70
CA THR A 193 22.04 3.72 -19.03
C THR A 193 21.02 3.11 -20.00
N THR A 194 21.47 2.38 -21.01
CA THR A 194 20.59 1.68 -21.96
C THR A 194 19.73 0.61 -21.30
N GLU A 195 20.31 -0.18 -20.38
CA GLU A 195 19.55 -1.19 -19.61
C GLU A 195 18.52 -0.53 -18.70
N LEU A 196 18.85 0.61 -18.07
CA LEU A 196 17.88 1.35 -17.26
C LEU A 196 16.73 1.91 -18.10
N VAL A 197 17.00 2.44 -19.30
CA VAL A 197 15.93 2.88 -20.21
C VAL A 197 15.00 1.72 -20.56
N ALA A 198 15.56 0.56 -20.92
CA ALA A 198 14.76 -0.63 -21.24
C ALA A 198 13.86 -1.09 -20.07
N LEU A 199 14.28 -0.88 -18.82
CA LEU A 199 13.48 -1.24 -17.64
C LEU A 199 12.29 -0.32 -17.39
N LEU A 200 12.17 0.83 -18.07
CA LEU A 200 11.01 1.72 -17.91
C LEU A 200 9.69 1.10 -18.38
N GLU A 201 9.74 0.08 -19.24
CA GLU A 201 8.55 -0.67 -19.68
C GLU A 201 8.38 -2.03 -18.98
N HIS A 202 9.19 -2.32 -17.96
CA HIS A 202 9.12 -3.58 -17.23
C HIS A 202 7.77 -3.78 -16.52
N ALA A 203 7.22 -5.00 -16.49
CA ALA A 203 5.88 -5.27 -15.94
C ALA A 203 5.76 -5.11 -14.40
N ASN A 204 6.90 -5.17 -13.69
CA ASN A 204 7.02 -4.96 -12.25
C ASN A 204 7.46 -3.53 -11.91
N ALA A 205 6.64 -2.85 -11.09
CA ALA A 205 6.88 -1.49 -10.62
C ALA A 205 8.19 -1.24 -9.91
N TRP A 206 8.73 -2.22 -9.20
CA TRP A 206 10.02 -2.02 -8.55
C TRP A 206 11.11 -1.70 -9.58
N HIS A 207 11.08 -2.33 -10.76
CA HIS A 207 12.10 -2.15 -11.80
C HIS A 207 11.97 -0.78 -12.47
N TYR A 208 10.80 -0.43 -13.03
CA TYR A 208 10.66 0.83 -13.74
C TYR A 208 10.79 2.05 -12.82
N THR A 209 10.29 1.98 -11.58
CA THR A 209 10.44 3.11 -10.63
C THR A 209 11.88 3.28 -10.16
N THR A 210 12.60 2.17 -9.95
CA THR A 210 14.04 2.22 -9.60
C THR A 210 14.86 2.71 -10.78
N ALA A 211 14.56 2.25 -12.00
CA ALA A 211 15.23 2.68 -13.20
C ALA A 211 15.02 4.18 -13.48
N ALA A 212 13.79 4.68 -13.40
CA ALA A 212 13.49 6.10 -13.53
C ALA A 212 14.24 6.96 -12.50
N ARG A 213 14.27 6.54 -11.23
CA ARG A 213 15.06 7.21 -10.18
C ARG A 213 16.55 7.24 -10.52
N LEU A 214 17.12 6.13 -10.96
CA LEU A 214 18.54 6.03 -11.28
C LEU A 214 18.91 6.85 -12.52
N LEU A 215 18.08 6.85 -13.57
CA LEU A 215 18.25 7.73 -14.73
C LEU A 215 18.27 9.20 -14.31
N TYR A 216 17.31 9.61 -13.48
CA TYR A 216 17.27 10.96 -12.92
C TYR A 216 18.48 11.28 -12.03
N GLN A 217 18.97 10.35 -11.22
CA GLN A 217 20.14 10.59 -10.37
C GLN A 217 21.44 10.70 -11.18
N ARG A 218 21.55 9.95 -12.27
CA ARG A 218 22.75 9.91 -13.11
C ARG A 218 22.84 11.08 -14.08
N GLN A 219 21.69 11.60 -14.54
CA GLN A 219 21.63 12.70 -15.52
C GLN A 219 22.50 12.42 -16.76
N ASP A 220 22.59 11.16 -17.19
CA ASP A 220 23.43 10.76 -18.33
C ASP A 220 22.77 11.18 -19.65
N PRO A 221 23.38 12.08 -20.45
CA PRO A 221 22.81 12.51 -21.73
C PRO A 221 22.63 11.36 -22.73
N ALA A 222 23.36 10.25 -22.57
CA ALA A 222 23.20 9.07 -23.42
C ALA A 222 21.80 8.43 -23.30
N ALA A 223 21.03 8.75 -22.25
CA ALA A 223 19.65 8.29 -22.09
C ALA A 223 18.68 8.94 -23.08
N VAL A 224 18.96 10.16 -23.56
CA VAL A 224 17.99 10.99 -24.31
C VAL A 224 17.54 10.30 -25.59
N GLY A 225 18.48 9.82 -26.41
CA GLY A 225 18.15 9.15 -27.68
C GLY A 225 17.26 7.90 -27.49
N PRO A 226 17.65 6.94 -26.63
CA PRO A 226 16.82 5.79 -26.29
C PRO A 226 15.44 6.16 -25.71
N LEU A 227 15.36 7.19 -24.86
CA LEU A 227 14.09 7.64 -24.27
C LEU A 227 13.16 8.25 -25.32
N VAL A 228 13.67 9.09 -26.24
CA VAL A 228 12.88 9.62 -27.36
C VAL A 228 12.33 8.49 -28.22
N ARG A 229 13.15 7.47 -28.51
CA ARG A 229 12.71 6.29 -29.25
C ARG A 229 11.60 5.54 -28.49
N MET A 230 11.78 5.29 -27.20
CA MET A 230 10.77 4.59 -26.39
C MET A 230 9.45 5.37 -26.33
N ALA A 231 9.49 6.68 -26.13
CA ALA A 231 8.30 7.54 -26.17
C ALA A 231 7.59 7.51 -27.54
N ALA A 232 8.35 7.34 -28.62
CA ALA A 232 7.83 7.30 -29.97
C ALA A 232 7.25 5.93 -30.38
N GLU A 233 7.92 4.83 -30.01
CA GLU A 233 7.80 3.52 -30.65
C GLU A 233 7.35 2.39 -29.70
N SER A 234 7.44 2.54 -28.36
CA SER A 234 7.11 1.44 -27.44
C SER A 234 5.63 1.06 -27.56
N GLU A 235 5.33 -0.24 -27.60
CA GLU A 235 3.96 -0.76 -27.59
C GLU A 235 3.29 -0.56 -26.21
N SER A 236 4.07 -0.39 -25.14
CA SER A 236 3.57 -0.17 -23.78
C SER A 236 3.20 1.29 -23.56
N PRO A 237 1.91 1.64 -23.35
CA PRO A 237 1.51 3.02 -23.06
C PRO A 237 2.17 3.54 -21.77
N LEU A 238 2.33 2.66 -20.78
CA LEU A 238 3.03 2.99 -19.55
C LEU A 238 4.52 3.23 -19.78
N GLY A 239 5.15 2.45 -20.67
CA GLY A 239 6.54 2.65 -21.10
C GLY A 239 6.73 4.01 -21.78
N ARG A 240 5.83 4.38 -22.71
CA ARG A 240 5.83 5.70 -23.35
C ARG A 240 5.69 6.83 -22.34
N LEU A 241 4.74 6.72 -21.40
CA LEU A 241 4.54 7.69 -20.33
C LEU A 241 5.80 7.85 -19.44
N HIS A 242 6.43 6.73 -19.06
CA HIS A 242 7.64 6.74 -18.25
C HIS A 242 8.82 7.35 -18.99
N ALA A 243 8.96 7.11 -20.29
CA ALA A 243 9.99 7.72 -21.11
C ALA A 243 9.82 9.26 -21.22
N ILE A 244 8.59 9.73 -21.44
CA ILE A 244 8.26 11.16 -21.46
C ILE A 244 8.63 11.82 -20.12
N TRP A 245 8.25 11.20 -19.00
CA TRP A 245 8.58 11.71 -17.67
C TRP A 245 10.09 11.72 -17.39
N ALA A 246 10.81 10.70 -17.85
CA ALA A 246 12.26 10.65 -17.71
C ALA A 246 12.95 11.74 -18.56
N LEU A 247 12.46 12.03 -19.77
CA LEU A 247 12.95 13.15 -20.59
C LEU A 247 12.75 14.51 -19.90
N ASP A 248 11.62 14.70 -19.22
CA ASP A 248 11.36 15.93 -18.44
C ASP A 248 12.37 16.07 -17.30
N GLY A 249 12.58 14.99 -16.55
CA GLY A 249 13.56 14.95 -15.47
C GLY A 249 15.02 15.17 -15.91
N LEU A 250 15.32 15.00 -17.21
CA LEU A 250 16.62 15.30 -17.82
C LEU A 250 16.66 16.69 -18.48
N GLY A 251 15.57 17.45 -18.47
CA GLY A 251 15.45 18.73 -19.18
C GLY A 251 15.52 18.60 -20.71
N ALA A 252 15.26 17.40 -21.25
CA ALA A 252 15.37 17.06 -22.67
C ALA A 252 14.00 16.85 -23.35
N LEU A 253 12.91 17.09 -22.62
CA LEU A 253 11.56 16.95 -23.13
C LEU A 253 11.22 18.07 -24.12
N SER A 254 10.78 17.71 -25.32
CA SER A 254 10.38 18.66 -26.37
C SER A 254 8.91 18.49 -26.76
N SER A 255 8.33 19.53 -27.36
CA SER A 255 6.98 19.49 -27.92
C SER A 255 6.82 18.40 -28.98
N ASP A 256 7.87 18.11 -29.75
CA ASP A 256 7.85 17.11 -30.81
C ASP A 256 7.67 15.68 -30.27
N VAL A 257 8.05 15.45 -29.00
CA VAL A 257 7.85 14.16 -28.32
C VAL A 257 6.45 14.06 -27.71
N ILE A 258 5.94 15.14 -27.10
CA ILE A 258 4.65 15.10 -26.35
C ILE A 258 3.45 15.24 -27.26
N LEU A 259 3.46 16.18 -28.21
CA LEU A 259 2.27 16.52 -29.00
C LEU A 259 1.68 15.30 -29.73
N PRO A 260 2.49 14.40 -30.35
CA PRO A 260 1.96 13.18 -30.96
C PRO A 260 1.41 12.14 -29.97
N ARG A 261 1.56 12.37 -28.66
CA ARG A 261 1.16 11.47 -27.56
C ARG A 261 -0.02 12.01 -26.75
N LEU A 262 -0.63 13.13 -27.15
CA LEU A 262 -1.84 13.64 -26.49
C LEU A 262 -3.09 12.81 -26.84
N ASP A 263 -3.04 12.03 -27.91
CA ASP A 263 -4.12 11.16 -28.39
C ASP A 263 -3.92 9.67 -27.99
N ASP A 264 -2.93 9.37 -27.14
CA ASP A 264 -2.60 8.01 -26.67
C ASP A 264 -3.70 7.39 -25.76
#